data_AF-G5QUN1-F1
#
_entry.id   AF-G5QUN1-F1
#
_cell.length_a   1.000
_cell.length_b   1.000
_cell.length_c   1.000
_cell.angle_alpha   90.00
_cell.angle_beta   90.00
_cell.angle_gamma   90.00
#
_symmetry.space_group_name_H-M   'P 1'
#
loop_
_entity.id
_entity.type
_entity.pdbx_description
1 polymer ?
#
loop_
_entity_poly.entity_id
_entity_poly.type
_entity_poly.pdbx_seq_one_letter_code
_entity_poly.pdbx_strand_id
1 'polypeptide(L)'
;PWLYPRRQMLAHKGVHEGHVAAEVIAGKKHYFDPKVIPSIAYTEPEVAWVGLTEKEAKEKGISYETATFPWAASGRAIASDCADGMTKLIFDKESHRVIGGAIVGTNGGELLGEIGLAIEMGCDAEDIALTIHAHPTLHESVGLAAEVFEGSITDLPNPKAKKK
;
A
#
# COMPACT_ATOMS: atom_id res chain seq x y z
N PRO A 1 -5.96 -32.14 -4.24
CA PRO A 1 -5.70 -31.49 -2.93
C PRO A 1 -5.88 -29.96 -3.05
N TRP A 2 -7.15 -29.56 -3.09
CA TRP A 2 -7.76 -28.25 -2.81
C TRP A 2 -7.15 -26.97 -3.44
N LEU A 3 -7.84 -26.54 -4.50
CA LEU A 3 -7.69 -25.40 -5.41
C LEU A 3 -7.84 -23.98 -4.80
N TYR A 4 -7.40 -23.70 -3.58
CA TYR A 4 -7.45 -22.32 -3.03
C TYR A 4 -6.15 -21.94 -2.32
N PRO A 5 -5.31 -21.06 -2.91
CA PRO A 5 -4.16 -20.51 -2.21
C PRO A 5 -4.64 -19.66 -1.02
N ARG A 6 -4.15 -19.97 0.19
CA ARG A 6 -4.23 -19.18 1.44
C ARG A 6 -5.49 -18.32 1.62
N ARG A 7 -6.57 -18.91 2.13
CA ARG A 7 -7.73 -18.13 2.61
C ARG A 7 -7.34 -17.33 3.85
N GLN A 8 -7.19 -16.02 3.70
CA GLN A 8 -7.12 -15.09 4.84
C GLN A 8 -8.41 -15.21 5.66
N MET A 9 -8.28 -15.44 6.97
CA MET A 9 -9.40 -15.51 7.92
C MET A 9 -9.56 -14.13 8.57
N LEU A 10 -10.11 -13.18 7.82
CA LEU A 10 -10.24 -11.78 8.23
C LEU A 10 -11.70 -11.34 8.19
N ALA A 11 -12.10 -10.51 9.16
CA ALA A 11 -13.48 -10.08 9.34
C ALA A 11 -14.00 -9.26 8.14
N HIS A 12 -13.24 -8.28 7.67
CA HIS A 12 -13.61 -7.42 6.53
C HIS A 12 -13.82 -8.23 5.24
N LYS A 13 -13.05 -9.31 5.03
CA LYS A 13 -13.31 -10.24 3.93
C LYS A 13 -14.69 -10.88 4.06
N GLY A 14 -15.01 -11.43 5.23
CA GLY A 14 -16.30 -12.08 5.49
C GLY A 14 -17.49 -11.13 5.34
N VAL A 15 -17.34 -9.87 5.75
CA VAL A 15 -18.38 -8.83 5.58
C VAL A 15 -18.67 -8.60 4.09
N HIS A 16 -17.65 -8.39 3.26
CA HIS A 16 -17.85 -8.14 1.82
C HIS A 16 -18.33 -9.39 1.07
N GLU A 17 -17.84 -10.59 1.43
CA GLU A 17 -18.39 -11.86 0.91
C GLU A 17 -19.89 -11.98 1.26
N GLY A 18 -20.28 -11.59 2.47
CA GLY A 18 -21.67 -11.57 2.93
C GLY A 18 -22.58 -10.60 2.14
N HIS A 19 -22.08 -9.40 1.83
CA HIS A 19 -22.82 -8.44 0.98
C HIS A 19 -23.08 -9.02 -0.42
N VAL A 20 -22.04 -9.53 -1.08
CA VAL A 20 -22.17 -10.13 -2.42
C VAL A 20 -23.16 -11.31 -2.38
N ALA A 21 -23.07 -12.18 -1.38
CA ALA A 21 -23.99 -13.30 -1.23
C ALA A 21 -25.45 -12.85 -1.08
N ALA A 22 -25.72 -11.88 -0.21
CA ALA A 22 -27.06 -11.35 0.00
C ALA A 22 -27.63 -10.69 -1.28
N GLU A 23 -26.80 -9.95 -2.01
CA GLU A 23 -27.19 -9.28 -3.24
C GLU A 23 -27.45 -10.26 -4.40
N VAL A 24 -26.67 -11.32 -4.49
CA VAL A 24 -26.89 -12.42 -5.45
C VAL A 24 -28.19 -13.16 -5.14
N ILE A 25 -28.48 -13.44 -3.87
CA ILE A 25 -29.78 -14.00 -3.44
C ILE A 25 -30.93 -13.07 -3.84
N ALA A 26 -30.72 -11.75 -3.76
CA ALA A 26 -31.69 -10.74 -4.20
C ALA A 26 -31.76 -10.58 -5.74
N GLY A 27 -31.05 -11.39 -6.52
CA GLY A 27 -31.11 -11.42 -7.99
C GLY A 27 -30.13 -10.49 -8.71
N LYS A 28 -29.20 -9.83 -7.99
CA LYS A 28 -28.16 -9.01 -8.61
C LYS A 28 -27.03 -9.88 -9.19
N LYS A 29 -26.43 -9.43 -10.29
CA LYS A 29 -25.27 -10.08 -10.92
C LYS A 29 -23.96 -9.54 -10.35
N HIS A 30 -23.74 -9.75 -9.05
CA HIS A 30 -22.53 -9.31 -8.36
C HIS A 30 -21.55 -10.46 -8.17
N TYR A 31 -20.27 -10.13 -8.06
CA TYR A 31 -19.17 -11.09 -7.91
C TYR A 31 -18.22 -10.58 -6.82
N PHE A 32 -17.65 -11.50 -6.06
CA PHE A 32 -16.58 -11.20 -5.13
C PHE A 32 -15.24 -11.42 -5.85
N ASP A 33 -14.72 -10.35 -6.44
CA ASP A 33 -13.46 -10.33 -7.18
C ASP A 33 -12.60 -9.11 -6.79
N PRO A 34 -12.25 -8.94 -5.50
CA PRO A 34 -11.38 -7.85 -5.08
C PRO A 34 -9.97 -8.08 -5.63
N LYS A 35 -9.28 -7.01 -6.07
CA LYS A 35 -7.86 -7.12 -6.40
C LYS A 35 -7.04 -7.34 -5.14
N VAL A 36 -7.44 -6.73 -4.02
CA VAL A 36 -6.68 -6.74 -2.77
C VAL A 36 -7.54 -6.91 -1.53
N ILE A 37 -6.96 -7.53 -0.50
CA ILE A 37 -7.53 -7.60 0.85
C ILE A 37 -6.43 -7.20 1.84
N PRO A 38 -6.63 -6.16 2.68
CA PRO A 38 -5.61 -5.69 3.60
C PRO A 38 -5.40 -6.66 4.76
N SER A 39 -4.21 -6.65 5.35
CA SER A 39 -3.85 -7.36 6.57
C SER A 39 -3.13 -6.43 7.52
N ILE A 40 -3.51 -6.46 8.80
CA ILE A 40 -2.94 -5.60 9.84
C ILE A 40 -2.65 -6.47 11.07
N ALA A 41 -1.41 -6.43 11.54
CA ALA A 41 -1.04 -6.85 12.88
C ALA A 41 -1.00 -5.62 13.79
N TYR A 42 -1.96 -5.53 14.72
CA TYR A 42 -2.10 -4.45 15.69
C TYR A 42 -1.11 -4.61 16.87
N THR A 43 0.18 -4.74 16.54
CA THR A 43 1.31 -4.67 17.48
C THR A 43 1.76 -3.22 17.65
N GLU A 44 2.75 -2.97 18.51
CA GLU A 44 3.43 -1.67 18.59
C GLU A 44 4.92 -1.86 18.26
N PRO A 45 5.42 -1.32 17.13
CA PRO A 45 4.65 -0.69 16.05
C PRO A 45 3.74 -1.67 15.30
N GLU A 46 2.70 -1.14 14.62
CA GLU A 46 1.81 -1.95 13.79
C GLU A 46 2.55 -2.45 12.54
N VAL A 47 2.14 -3.61 12.02
CA VAL A 47 2.62 -4.15 10.74
C VAL A 47 1.43 -4.32 9.81
N ALA A 48 1.37 -3.48 8.78
CA ALA A 48 0.21 -3.38 7.90
C ALA A 48 0.65 -3.58 6.44
N TRP A 49 -0.12 -4.34 5.65
CA TRP A 49 0.14 -4.49 4.22
C TRP A 49 -1.13 -4.78 3.41
N VAL A 50 -1.10 -4.43 2.13
CA VAL A 50 -2.17 -4.67 1.16
C VAL A 50 -1.57 -4.91 -0.23
N GLY A 51 -2.24 -5.73 -1.05
CA GLY A 51 -1.74 -6.14 -2.36
C GLY A 51 -0.60 -7.15 -2.29
N LEU A 52 0.23 -7.17 -3.34
CA LEU A 52 1.34 -8.11 -3.44
C LEU A 52 2.46 -7.72 -2.47
N THR A 53 2.98 -8.72 -1.77
CA THR A 53 4.28 -8.62 -1.12
C THR A 53 5.41 -8.86 -2.13
N GLU A 54 6.62 -8.41 -1.83
CA GLU A 54 7.81 -8.74 -2.64
C GLU A 54 8.02 -10.24 -2.83
N LYS A 55 7.66 -11.05 -1.82
CA LYS A 55 7.74 -12.51 -1.90
C LYS A 55 6.77 -13.04 -2.95
N GLU A 56 5.52 -12.60 -2.92
CA GLU A 56 4.51 -13.00 -3.91
C GLU A 56 4.81 -12.48 -5.30
N ALA A 57 5.34 -11.26 -5.43
CA ALA A 57 5.79 -10.72 -6.72
C ALA A 57 6.91 -11.57 -7.33
N LYS A 58 7.91 -11.98 -6.53
CA LYS A 58 8.96 -12.93 -6.93
C LYS A 58 8.41 -14.30 -7.31
N GLU A 59 7.52 -14.86 -6.49
CA GLU A 59 6.89 -16.17 -6.75
C GLU A 59 6.05 -16.16 -8.03
N LYS A 60 5.40 -15.03 -8.36
CA LYS A 60 4.61 -14.84 -9.58
C LYS A 60 5.45 -14.45 -10.81
N GLY A 61 6.75 -14.23 -10.66
CA GLY A 61 7.62 -13.79 -11.75
C GLY A 61 7.31 -12.38 -12.27
N ILE A 62 6.72 -11.52 -11.44
CA ILE A 62 6.39 -10.13 -11.78
C ILE A 62 7.65 -9.28 -11.64
N SER A 63 7.97 -8.50 -12.67
CA SER A 63 9.04 -7.49 -12.61
C SER A 63 8.53 -6.29 -11.82
N TYR A 64 9.14 -6.03 -10.66
CA TYR A 64 8.71 -4.94 -9.78
C TYR A 64 9.89 -4.06 -9.36
N GLU A 65 9.57 -2.83 -8.97
CA GLU A 65 10.48 -1.90 -8.29
C GLU A 65 9.81 -1.40 -7.01
N THR A 66 10.60 -1.20 -5.96
CA THR A 66 10.10 -0.73 -4.66
C THR A 66 10.53 0.70 -4.42
N ALA A 67 9.69 1.45 -3.72
CA ALA A 67 10.04 2.76 -3.21
C ALA A 67 9.68 2.82 -1.72
N THR A 68 10.58 3.36 -0.92
CA THR A 68 10.48 3.36 0.54
C THR A 68 10.73 4.75 1.09
N PHE A 69 9.85 5.20 1.99
CA PHE A 69 10.05 6.40 2.77
C PHE A 69 10.31 6.02 4.25
N PRO A 70 11.53 6.26 4.78
CA PRO A 70 11.83 6.00 6.18
C PRO A 70 11.20 7.06 7.09
N TRP A 71 10.54 6.65 8.18
CA TRP A 71 9.91 7.61 9.10
C TRP A 71 10.93 8.38 9.95
N ALA A 72 12.20 8.00 9.91
CA ALA A 72 13.32 8.82 10.40
C ALA A 72 13.46 10.16 9.65
N ALA A 73 12.83 10.29 8.47
CA ALA A 73 12.73 11.55 7.73
C ALA A 73 11.35 12.22 7.84
N SER A 74 10.39 11.62 8.56
CA SER A 74 9.07 12.22 8.79
C SER A 74 9.11 13.14 10.01
N GLY A 75 8.91 14.44 9.79
CA GLY A 75 8.76 15.40 10.88
C GLY A 75 7.63 15.02 11.85
N ARG A 76 6.52 14.46 11.34
CA ARG A 76 5.41 13.98 12.16
C ARG A 76 5.80 12.78 13.03
N ALA A 77 6.50 11.80 12.47
CA ALA A 77 6.89 10.59 13.22
C ALA A 77 7.92 10.93 14.31
N ILE A 78 8.90 11.79 14.01
CA ILE A 78 9.87 12.30 14.99
C ILE A 78 9.14 13.03 16.12
N ALA A 79 8.22 13.94 15.78
CA ALA A 79 7.47 14.71 16.77
C ALA A 79 6.51 13.84 17.63
N SER A 80 6.20 12.64 17.17
CA SER A 80 5.32 11.68 17.85
C SER A 80 6.07 10.52 18.51
N ASP A 81 7.42 10.58 18.56
CA ASP A 81 8.30 9.55 19.14
C ASP A 81 8.14 8.15 18.51
N CYS A 82 7.91 8.09 17.19
CA CYS A 82 7.74 6.84 16.43
C CYS A 82 8.58 6.82 15.12
N ALA A 83 9.80 7.35 15.17
CA ALA A 83 10.67 7.56 14.01
C ALA A 83 11.27 6.28 13.40
N ASP A 84 11.09 5.12 14.03
CA ASP A 84 11.59 3.81 13.59
C ASP A 84 10.70 3.13 12.52
N GLY A 85 9.60 3.79 12.13
CA GLY A 85 8.70 3.31 11.08
C GLY A 85 9.22 3.42 9.64
N MET A 86 8.44 2.86 8.72
CA MET A 86 8.72 2.87 7.28
C MET A 86 7.42 2.68 6.49
N THR A 87 7.27 3.45 5.41
CA THR A 87 6.26 3.23 4.37
C THR A 87 6.93 2.67 3.11
N LYS A 88 6.38 1.61 2.53
CA LYS A 88 6.87 0.98 1.30
C LYS A 88 5.74 0.84 0.30
N LEU A 89 6.00 1.24 -0.95
CA LEU A 89 5.19 0.95 -2.11
C LEU A 89 5.94 0.00 -3.06
N ILE A 90 5.17 -0.83 -3.77
CA ILE A 90 5.66 -1.79 -4.75
C ILE A 90 4.93 -1.50 -6.06
N PHE A 91 5.70 -1.21 -7.09
CA PHE A 91 5.19 -0.86 -8.41
C PHE A 91 5.55 -1.93 -9.43
N ASP A 92 4.63 -2.20 -10.35
CA ASP A 92 4.94 -2.94 -11.56
C ASP A 92 5.93 -2.13 -12.42
N LYS A 93 7.01 -2.77 -12.86
CA LYS A 93 8.14 -2.05 -13.46
C LYS A 93 7.84 -1.49 -14.86
N GLU A 94 6.89 -2.09 -15.59
CA GLU A 94 6.58 -1.69 -16.96
C GLU A 94 5.44 -0.66 -17.01
N SER A 95 4.39 -0.89 -16.22
CA SER A 95 3.19 -0.05 -16.21
C SER A 95 3.22 1.04 -15.15
N HIS A 96 4.18 1.01 -14.23
CA HIS A 96 4.30 1.90 -13.07
C HIS A 96 3.11 1.85 -12.10
N ARG A 97 2.17 0.91 -12.29
CA ARG A 97 1.00 0.76 -11.41
C ARG A 97 1.42 0.27 -10.03
N VAL A 98 0.80 0.82 -9.00
CA VAL A 98 0.96 0.29 -7.64
C VAL A 98 0.29 -1.09 -7.56
N ILE A 99 1.06 -2.08 -7.13
CA ILE A 99 0.62 -3.49 -7.01
C ILE A 99 0.69 -4.01 -5.57
N GLY A 100 1.27 -3.24 -4.66
CA GLY A 100 1.30 -3.54 -3.24
C GLY A 100 1.87 -2.40 -2.42
N GLY A 101 1.61 -2.44 -1.12
CA GLY A 101 2.22 -1.53 -0.16
C GLY A 101 2.21 -2.10 1.25
N ALA A 102 3.14 -1.62 2.06
CA ALA A 102 3.30 -2.03 3.44
C ALA A 102 3.79 -0.88 4.31
N ILE A 103 3.34 -0.86 5.56
CA ILE A 103 3.74 0.10 6.58
C ILE A 103 4.17 -0.67 7.83
N VAL A 104 5.27 -0.23 8.44
CA VAL A 104 5.60 -0.55 9.83
C VAL A 104 5.64 0.77 10.58
N GLY A 105 4.86 0.90 11.65
CA GLY A 105 4.82 2.13 12.45
C GLY A 105 3.56 2.26 13.30
N THR A 106 3.58 3.13 14.31
CA THR A 106 2.39 3.48 15.09
C THR A 106 1.30 4.02 14.17
N ASN A 107 0.07 3.50 14.29
CA ASN A 107 -1.07 3.78 13.40
C ASN A 107 -0.86 3.40 11.92
N GLY A 108 0.07 2.48 11.60
CA GLY A 108 0.37 2.09 10.23
C GLY A 108 -0.81 1.44 9.48
N GLY A 109 -1.73 0.78 10.19
CA GLY A 109 -2.95 0.18 9.65
C GLY A 109 -3.89 1.20 9.02
N GLU A 110 -3.97 2.40 9.58
CA GLU A 110 -4.83 3.48 9.10
C GLU A 110 -4.40 4.02 7.72
N LEU A 111 -3.14 3.79 7.33
CA LEU A 111 -2.61 4.21 6.03
C LEU A 111 -3.00 3.25 4.89
N LEU A 112 -3.47 2.03 5.18
CA LEU A 112 -3.80 1.04 4.14
C LEU A 112 -5.01 1.41 3.30
N GLY A 113 -5.91 2.28 3.80
CA GLY A 113 -7.11 2.68 3.07
C GLY A 113 -6.77 3.33 1.72
N GLU A 114 -5.82 4.24 1.71
CA GLU A 114 -5.37 4.95 0.51
C GLU A 114 -4.66 4.00 -0.48
N ILE A 115 -3.71 3.19 0.01
CA ILE A 115 -2.97 2.24 -0.83
C ILE A 115 -3.92 1.19 -1.44
N GLY A 116 -4.87 0.68 -0.65
CA GLY A 116 -5.88 -0.26 -1.13
C GLY A 116 -6.73 0.36 -2.23
N LEU A 117 -7.17 1.61 -2.07
CA LEU A 117 -7.92 2.34 -3.09
C LEU A 117 -7.07 2.55 -4.36
N ALA A 118 -5.81 2.97 -4.21
CA ALA A 118 -4.91 3.20 -5.33
C ALA A 118 -4.71 1.92 -6.18
N ILE A 119 -4.54 0.75 -5.55
CA ILE A 119 -4.43 -0.53 -6.26
C ILE A 119 -5.74 -0.91 -6.96
N GLU A 120 -6.89 -0.72 -6.29
CA GLU A 120 -8.20 -1.00 -6.88
C GLU A 120 -8.49 -0.11 -8.11
N MET A 121 -8.12 1.17 -8.04
CA MET A 121 -8.22 2.11 -9.15
C MET A 121 -7.13 1.90 -10.23
N GLY A 122 -6.07 1.16 -9.88
CA GLY A 122 -4.92 0.93 -10.75
C GLY A 122 -4.04 2.16 -10.93
N CYS A 123 -3.96 3.03 -9.93
CA CYS A 123 -3.10 4.22 -9.97
C CYS A 123 -1.64 3.86 -10.25
N ASP A 124 -0.93 4.76 -10.91
CA ASP A 124 0.53 4.71 -11.00
C ASP A 124 1.20 5.55 -9.91
N ALA A 125 2.54 5.63 -9.94
CA ALA A 125 3.29 6.43 -8.99
C ALA A 125 3.05 7.94 -9.17
N GLU A 126 2.80 8.41 -10.40
CA GLU A 126 2.54 9.83 -10.68
C GLU A 126 1.19 10.27 -10.09
N ASP A 127 0.14 9.45 -10.23
CA ASP A 127 -1.17 9.68 -9.63
C ASP A 127 -1.08 9.94 -8.10
N ILE A 128 -0.28 9.12 -7.42
CA ILE A 128 -0.09 9.21 -5.96
C ILE A 128 0.82 10.40 -5.62
N ALA A 129 1.94 10.58 -6.34
CA ALA A 129 2.90 11.65 -6.06
C ALA A 129 2.33 13.06 -6.29
N LEU A 130 1.48 13.24 -7.31
CA LEU A 130 0.87 14.54 -7.62
C LEU A 130 -0.34 14.86 -6.72
N THR A 131 -0.81 13.90 -5.93
CA THR A 131 -1.85 14.13 -4.93
C THR A 131 -1.26 14.90 -3.75
N ILE A 132 -1.87 16.04 -3.39
CA ILE A 132 -1.41 16.86 -2.26
C ILE A 132 -1.87 16.21 -0.96
N HIS A 133 -0.93 15.55 -0.27
CA HIS A 133 -1.14 14.98 1.06
C HIS A 133 -0.96 16.06 2.12
N ALA A 134 -1.74 16.00 3.20
CA ALA A 134 -1.65 16.99 4.27
C ALA A 134 -0.34 16.86 5.07
N HIS A 135 0.28 17.99 5.41
CA HIS A 135 1.51 18.07 6.18
C HIS A 135 1.31 18.86 7.50
N PRO A 136 1.86 18.44 8.65
CA PRO A 136 2.63 17.21 8.88
C PRO A 136 1.72 16.04 9.32
N THR A 137 1.79 14.90 8.61
CA THR A 137 1.06 13.66 8.92
C THR A 137 1.92 12.41 8.72
N LEU A 138 1.43 11.25 9.16
CA LEU A 138 2.08 9.97 8.86
C LEU A 138 1.74 9.51 7.43
N HIS A 139 0.49 9.73 6.98
CA HIS A 139 0.04 9.25 5.67
C HIS A 139 0.67 9.97 4.47
N GLU A 140 1.20 11.20 4.62
CA GLU A 140 1.98 11.83 3.54
C GLU A 140 3.19 11.01 3.10
N SER A 141 3.68 10.09 3.94
CA SER A 141 4.72 9.13 3.57
C SER A 141 4.32 8.19 2.43
N VAL A 142 3.03 8.03 2.13
CA VAL A 142 2.53 7.31 0.94
C VAL A 142 2.86 8.12 -0.32
N GLY A 143 2.48 9.40 -0.35
CA GLY A 143 2.88 10.35 -1.40
C GLY A 143 4.40 10.47 -1.56
N LEU A 144 5.14 10.64 -0.47
CA LEU A 144 6.60 10.76 -0.50
C LEU A 144 7.28 9.46 -0.98
N ALA A 145 6.73 8.29 -0.67
CA ALA A 145 7.23 7.04 -1.23
C ALA A 145 6.99 6.97 -2.76
N ALA A 146 5.88 7.51 -3.26
CA ALA A 146 5.64 7.63 -4.70
C ALA A 146 6.60 8.63 -5.35
N GLU A 147 6.89 9.78 -4.72
CA GLU A 147 7.90 10.74 -5.20
C GLU A 147 9.33 10.14 -5.26
N VAL A 148 9.66 9.22 -4.33
CA VAL A 148 10.91 8.45 -4.39
C VAL A 148 10.95 7.57 -5.64
N PHE A 149 9.82 6.96 -6.02
CA PHE A 149 9.72 6.21 -7.28
C PHE A 149 9.88 7.13 -8.49
N GLU A 150 9.13 8.23 -8.55
CA GLU A 150 9.20 9.21 -9.65
C GLU A 150 10.57 9.90 -9.76
N GLY A 151 11.34 9.91 -8.67
CA GLY A 151 12.59 10.65 -8.62
C GLY A 151 12.35 12.16 -8.57
N SER A 152 11.21 12.59 -8.03
CA SER A 152 10.86 13.98 -7.75
C SER A 152 11.09 14.37 -6.29
N ILE A 153 11.28 13.40 -5.40
CA ILE A 153 11.44 13.60 -3.95
C ILE A 153 12.47 14.69 -3.60
N THR A 154 12.09 15.58 -2.69
CA THR A 154 12.96 16.63 -2.15
C THR A 154 13.23 16.54 -0.65
N ASP A 155 12.42 15.77 0.08
CA ASP A 155 12.60 15.56 1.54
C ASP A 155 13.67 14.50 1.87
N LEU A 156 14.17 13.82 0.84
CA LEU A 156 15.30 12.89 0.92
C LEU A 156 16.34 13.24 -0.15
N PRO A 157 17.62 12.89 0.06
CA PRO A 157 18.60 12.90 -1.02
C PRO A 157 18.09 12.04 -2.19
N ASN A 158 17.93 12.65 -3.36
CA ASN A 158 17.33 12.02 -4.52
C ASN A 158 18.41 11.35 -5.40
N PRO A 159 18.51 10.00 -5.43
CA PRO A 159 19.53 9.30 -6.22
C PRO A 159 19.23 9.31 -7.72
N LYS A 160 17.98 9.59 -8.14
CA LYS A 160 17.56 9.67 -9.54
C LYS A 160 17.81 11.07 -10.14
N ALA A 161 18.23 12.05 -9.34
CA ALA A 161 18.51 13.39 -9.81
C ALA A 161 19.65 13.43 -10.84
N LYS A 162 19.44 14.15 -11.94
CA LYS A 162 20.45 14.35 -12.98
C LYS A 162 21.54 15.31 -12.48
N LYS A 163 22.79 14.85 -12.45
CA LYS A 163 23.95 15.75 -12.28
C LYS A 163 24.10 16.58 -13.56
N LYS A 164 24.04 17.91 -13.42
CA LYS A 164 24.46 18.84 -14.47
C LYS A 164 25.95 19.07 -14.41
#